data_AF-A0A9P1I765-F1
#
_entry.id   AF-A0A9P1I765-F1
#
_cell.length_a   1.000
_cell.length_b   1.000
_cell.length_c   1.000
_cell.angle_alpha   90.00
_cell.angle_beta   90.00
_cell.angle_gamma   90.00
#
_symmetry.space_group_name_H-M   'P 1'
#
loop_
_entity.id
_entity.type
_entity.pdbx_description
1 polymer ?
#
loop_
_entity_poly.entity_id
_entity_poly.type
_entity_poly.pdbx_seq_one_letter_code
_entity_poly.pdbx_strand_id
1 'polypeptide(L)'
;MIKITIFTIFLSQIPFSQNQKSCNFIENQILDTKCRENLEKLYGELRKNANISDGHFPPYENARKSAEFCEKSMTCLNSINCSRSISVKVHILPVCQGIRQFSGEFGKCISELQKNPNLKKLANFSSCSKFLPTDKNPESSLKCEIFTRGQNSKCFENLLREMCGDSAFRNFQQISEQLKDSLGC
;
A
#
# COMPACT_ATOMS: atom_id res chain seq x y z
N MET A 1 1.48 13.71 2.87
CA MET A 1 0.00 13.76 2.69
C MET A 1 -0.33 13.11 1.35
N ILE A 2 -0.66 11.81 1.34
CA ILE A 2 -1.06 11.11 0.10
C ILE A 2 -2.45 11.62 -0.24
N LYS A 3 -2.53 12.67 -1.07
CA LYS A 3 -3.76 13.00 -1.76
C LYS A 3 -4.05 11.82 -2.70
N ILE A 4 -4.85 10.87 -2.25
CA ILE A 4 -5.58 9.98 -3.15
C ILE A 4 -6.58 10.88 -3.84
N THR A 5 -6.10 11.65 -4.82
CA THR A 5 -6.93 12.35 -5.76
C THR A 5 -7.71 11.24 -6.45
N ILE A 6 -8.99 11.11 -6.10
CA ILE A 6 -9.96 10.32 -6.84
C ILE A 6 -9.99 10.98 -8.23
N PHE A 7 -9.09 10.55 -9.09
CA PHE A 7 -8.98 11.04 -10.45
C PHE A 7 -10.17 10.45 -11.19
N THR A 8 -11.21 11.28 -11.31
CA THR A 8 -12.22 11.16 -12.35
C THR A 8 -11.47 10.88 -13.65
N ILE A 9 -11.62 9.66 -14.15
CA ILE A 9 -10.99 9.20 -15.38
C ILE A 9 -11.58 10.02 -16.53
N PHE A 10 -10.97 11.17 -16.83
CA PHE A 10 -11.14 11.85 -18.10
C PHE A 10 -10.26 11.13 -19.12
N LEU A 11 -10.88 10.25 -19.90
CA LEU A 11 -10.34 9.62 -21.11
C LEU A 11 -10.14 10.65 -22.24
N SER A 12 -9.45 11.76 -21.99
CA SER A 12 -9.20 12.77 -23.01
C SER A 12 -7.72 13.16 -23.07
N GLN A 13 -7.04 12.49 -24.01
CA GLN A 13 -5.96 12.99 -24.87
C GLN A 13 -4.65 13.46 -24.20
N ILE A 14 -3.74 12.51 -23.99
CA ILE A 14 -2.29 12.79 -23.88
C ILE A 14 -1.64 12.28 -25.19
N PRO A 15 -0.82 13.07 -25.88
CA PRO A 15 -0.12 12.62 -27.09
C PRO A 15 1.02 11.68 -26.68
N PHE A 16 0.79 10.37 -26.79
CA PHE A 16 1.78 9.34 -26.50
C PHE A 16 2.60 9.01 -27.76
N SER A 17 3.92 9.02 -27.60
CA SER A 17 4.96 8.79 -28.61
C SER A 17 4.69 7.59 -29.54
N GLN A 18 5.01 7.76 -30.84
CA GLN A 18 4.60 6.94 -31.99
C GLN A 18 5.29 5.56 -32.13
N ASN A 19 5.52 4.82 -31.05
CA ASN A 19 6.08 3.45 -31.16
C ASN A 19 5.42 2.44 -30.19
N GLN A 20 4.12 2.56 -29.94
CA GLN A 20 3.39 1.54 -29.19
C GLN A 20 2.56 0.64 -30.11
N LYS A 21 2.87 -0.67 -30.07
CA LYS A 21 2.12 -1.71 -30.76
C LYS A 21 0.65 -1.70 -30.31
N SER A 22 -0.28 -1.59 -31.24
CA SER A 22 -1.72 -1.75 -30.95
C SER A 22 -2.02 -3.20 -30.56
N CYS A 23 -3.01 -3.39 -29.68
CA CYS A 23 -3.40 -4.73 -29.25
C CYS A 23 -4.10 -5.47 -30.40
N ASN A 24 -3.74 -6.73 -30.62
CA ASN A 24 -4.47 -7.61 -31.51
C ASN A 24 -5.79 -8.09 -30.86
N PHE A 25 -6.61 -8.82 -31.63
CA PHE A 25 -7.92 -9.31 -31.15
C PHE A 25 -7.81 -10.16 -29.87
N ILE A 26 -6.86 -11.10 -29.82
CA ILE A 26 -6.66 -11.99 -28.67
C ILE A 26 -6.20 -11.18 -27.44
N GLU A 27 -5.24 -10.26 -27.61
CA GLU A 27 -4.75 -9.38 -26.56
C GLU A 27 -5.87 -8.50 -25.99
N ASN A 28 -6.74 -7.94 -26.85
CA ASN A 28 -7.93 -7.19 -26.41
C ASN A 28 -8.90 -8.08 -25.62
N GLN A 29 -9.16 -9.30 -26.09
CA GLN A 29 -10.05 -10.23 -25.39
C GLN A 29 -9.52 -10.59 -23.99
N ILE A 30 -8.22 -10.84 -23.84
CA ILE A 30 -7.60 -11.11 -22.53
C ILE A 30 -7.68 -9.88 -21.62
N LEU A 31 -7.39 -8.68 -22.15
CA LEU A 31 -7.53 -7.43 -21.40
C LEU A 31 -8.95 -7.23 -20.89
N ASP A 32 -9.94 -7.42 -21.76
CA ASP A 32 -11.33 -7.08 -21.49
C ASP A 32 -12.06 -8.10 -20.63
N THR A 33 -11.55 -9.32 -20.54
CA THR A 33 -12.12 -10.39 -19.70
C THR A 33 -11.27 -10.61 -18.45
N LYS A 34 -10.11 -11.25 -18.60
CA LYS A 34 -9.27 -11.72 -17.50
C LYS A 34 -8.62 -10.57 -16.72
N CYS A 35 -8.05 -9.58 -17.41
CA CYS A 35 -7.36 -8.50 -16.70
C CYS A 35 -8.39 -7.57 -16.04
N ARG A 36 -9.47 -7.23 -16.76
CA ARG A 36 -10.56 -6.41 -16.25
C ARG A 36 -11.17 -6.96 -14.96
N GLU A 37 -11.48 -8.25 -14.91
CA GLU A 37 -12.06 -8.86 -13.71
C GLU A 37 -11.16 -8.69 -12.47
N ASN A 38 -9.86 -8.92 -12.62
CA ASN A 38 -8.91 -8.75 -11.51
C ASN A 38 -8.76 -7.27 -11.10
N LEU A 39 -8.77 -6.36 -12.08
CA LEU A 39 -8.73 -4.91 -11.83
C LEU A 39 -9.98 -4.43 -11.11
N GLU A 40 -11.17 -4.90 -11.49
CA GLU A 40 -12.42 -4.56 -10.82
C GLU A 40 -12.42 -5.04 -9.37
N LYS A 41 -11.94 -6.26 -9.11
CA LYS A 41 -11.78 -6.78 -7.74
C LYS A 41 -10.77 -5.97 -6.94
N LEU A 42 -9.63 -5.60 -7.54
CA LEU A 42 -8.64 -4.71 -6.92
C LEU A 42 -9.26 -3.37 -6.52
N TYR A 43 -9.96 -2.70 -7.45
CA TYR A 43 -10.63 -1.43 -7.16
C TYR A 43 -11.75 -1.58 -6.11
N GLY A 44 -12.46 -2.72 -6.12
CA GLY A 44 -13.45 -3.04 -5.10
C GLY A 44 -12.86 -3.11 -3.69
N GLU A 45 -11.73 -3.80 -3.51
CA GLU A 45 -11.04 -3.87 -2.21
C GLU A 45 -10.41 -2.52 -1.83
N LEU A 46 -9.83 -1.79 -2.79
CA LEU A 46 -9.27 -0.46 -2.56
C LEU A 46 -10.33 0.54 -2.07
N ARG A 47 -11.57 0.47 -2.58
CA ARG A 47 -12.68 1.32 -2.09
C ARG A 47 -13.05 1.01 -0.64
N LYS A 48 -12.91 -0.25 -0.19
CA LYS A 48 -13.09 -0.59 1.23
C LYS A 48 -11.99 0.01 2.11
N ASN A 49 -10.89 0.45 1.49
CA ASN A 49 -9.78 1.16 2.12
C ASN A 49 -9.84 2.67 1.90
N ALA A 50 -10.93 3.25 1.37
CA ALA A 50 -11.01 4.68 1.03
C ALA A 50 -10.78 5.64 2.23
N ASN A 51 -10.91 5.15 3.47
CA ASN A 51 -10.58 5.94 4.67
C ASN A 51 -9.06 6.06 4.93
N ILE A 52 -8.19 5.50 4.07
CA ILE A 52 -6.73 5.71 4.13
C ILE A 52 -6.36 7.19 3.96
N SER A 53 -7.20 7.99 3.30
CA SER A 53 -6.95 9.43 3.06
C SER A 53 -6.70 10.24 4.34
N ASP A 54 -7.07 9.70 5.50
CA ASP A 54 -6.89 10.33 6.81
C ASP A 54 -5.64 9.81 7.55
N GLY A 55 -4.68 9.19 6.84
CA GLY A 55 -3.44 8.67 7.45
C GLY A 55 -3.62 7.37 8.24
N HIS A 56 -4.76 6.70 8.08
CA HIS A 56 -5.06 5.45 8.77
C HIS A 56 -4.49 4.25 8.01
N PHE A 57 -3.92 3.30 8.75
CA PHE A 57 -3.54 2.00 8.19
C PHE A 57 -4.78 1.27 7.67
N PRO A 58 -4.75 0.71 6.43
CA PRO A 58 -5.79 -0.21 6.03
C PRO A 58 -5.81 -1.42 6.96
N PRO A 59 -6.98 -1.99 7.26
CA PRO A 59 -7.06 -3.29 7.91
C PRO A 59 -6.22 -4.30 7.13
N TYR A 60 -5.38 -5.08 7.83
CA TYR A 60 -4.44 -6.01 7.20
C TYR A 60 -5.13 -6.94 6.18
N GLU A 61 -6.31 -7.48 6.50
CA GLU A 61 -7.04 -8.36 5.59
C GLU A 61 -7.42 -7.68 4.27
N ASN A 62 -7.76 -6.39 4.30
CA ASN A 62 -8.08 -5.65 3.08
C ASN A 62 -6.81 -5.32 2.28
N ALA A 63 -5.71 -4.97 2.95
CA ALA A 63 -4.42 -4.75 2.29
C ALA A 63 -3.90 -6.05 1.66
N ARG A 64 -4.01 -7.18 2.36
CA ARG A 64 -3.65 -8.53 1.88
C ARG A 64 -4.47 -8.93 0.65
N LYS A 65 -5.80 -8.79 0.69
CA LYS A 65 -6.65 -9.07 -0.48
C LYS A 65 -6.35 -8.16 -1.66
N SER A 66 -6.12 -6.87 -1.39
CA SER A 66 -5.72 -5.92 -2.42
C SER A 66 -4.38 -6.31 -3.05
N ALA A 67 -3.41 -6.77 -2.26
CA ALA A 67 -2.10 -7.23 -2.75
C ALA A 67 -2.25 -8.45 -3.68
N GLU A 68 -3.12 -9.40 -3.31
CA GLU A 68 -3.42 -10.58 -4.12
C GLU A 68 -4.02 -10.19 -5.49
N PHE A 69 -5.01 -9.29 -5.51
CA PHE A 69 -5.57 -8.81 -6.77
C PHE A 69 -4.59 -7.97 -7.58
N CYS A 70 -3.67 -7.27 -6.92
CA CYS A 70 -2.56 -6.59 -7.56
C CYS A 70 -1.62 -7.55 -8.28
N GLU A 71 -1.20 -8.64 -7.63
CA GLU A 71 -0.33 -9.64 -8.26
C GLU A 71 -1.03 -10.32 -9.44
N LYS A 72 -2.32 -10.66 -9.30
CA LYS A 72 -3.13 -11.22 -10.40
C LYS A 72 -3.27 -10.25 -11.56
N SER A 73 -3.56 -8.98 -11.27
CA SER A 73 -3.71 -7.92 -12.28
C SER A 73 -2.41 -7.67 -13.02
N MET A 74 -1.29 -7.54 -12.30
CA MET A 74 0.03 -7.31 -12.89
C MET A 74 0.50 -8.52 -13.70
N THR A 75 0.25 -9.75 -13.22
CA THR A 75 0.54 -10.97 -13.98
C THR A 75 -0.23 -11.00 -15.29
N CYS A 76 -1.53 -10.67 -15.26
CA CYS A 76 -2.35 -10.60 -16.46
C CYS A 76 -1.87 -9.50 -17.43
N LEU A 77 -1.61 -8.30 -16.92
CA LEU A 77 -1.11 -7.22 -17.76
C LEU A 77 0.27 -7.54 -18.35
N ASN A 78 1.13 -8.26 -17.62
CA ASN A 78 2.47 -8.65 -18.06
C ASN A 78 2.49 -9.70 -19.15
N SER A 79 1.45 -10.52 -19.29
CA SER A 79 1.33 -11.46 -20.41
C SER A 79 0.93 -10.78 -21.73
N ILE A 80 0.63 -9.48 -21.71
CA ILE A 80 0.17 -8.71 -22.87
C ILE A 80 1.12 -7.54 -23.12
N ASN A 81 1.63 -7.43 -24.35
CA ASN A 81 2.58 -6.38 -24.72
C ASN A 81 2.01 -5.49 -25.83
N CYS A 82 1.06 -4.64 -25.46
CA CYS A 82 0.45 -3.64 -26.33
C CYS A 82 0.19 -2.32 -25.60
N SER A 83 -0.01 -1.24 -26.34
CA SER A 83 -0.20 0.14 -25.83
C SER A 83 -1.21 0.23 -24.68
N ARG A 84 -2.36 -0.44 -24.82
CA ARG A 84 -3.44 -0.44 -23.82
C ARG A 84 -3.02 -1.11 -22.51
N SER A 85 -2.35 -2.27 -22.56
CA SER A 85 -1.89 -2.93 -21.33
C SER A 85 -0.82 -2.09 -20.63
N ILE A 86 0.08 -1.49 -21.39
CA ILE A 86 1.14 -0.60 -20.88
C ILE A 86 0.51 0.61 -20.17
N SER A 87 -0.46 1.26 -20.80
CA SER A 87 -1.18 2.38 -20.20
C SER A 87 -1.81 2.01 -18.86
N VAL A 88 -2.51 0.86 -18.79
CA VAL A 88 -3.11 0.40 -17.52
C VAL A 88 -2.04 0.10 -16.47
N LYS A 89 -0.92 -0.55 -16.83
CA LYS A 89 0.19 -0.84 -15.90
C LYS A 89 0.74 0.41 -15.24
N VAL A 90 0.92 1.49 -16.01
CA VAL A 90 1.46 2.76 -15.49
C VAL A 90 0.60 3.31 -14.34
N HIS A 91 -0.72 3.11 -14.39
CA HIS A 91 -1.62 3.54 -13.31
C HIS A 91 -1.70 2.56 -12.14
N ILE A 92 -1.63 1.25 -12.41
CA ILE A 92 -1.82 0.21 -11.40
C ILE A 92 -0.55 -0.06 -10.60
N LEU A 93 0.62 0.03 -11.22
CA LEU A 93 1.89 -0.30 -10.59
C LEU A 93 2.15 0.50 -9.31
N PRO A 94 1.98 1.85 -9.27
CA PRO A 94 2.20 2.62 -8.05
C PRO A 94 1.23 2.24 -6.93
N VAL A 95 -0.04 2.00 -7.29
CA VAL A 95 -1.08 1.58 -6.32
C VAL A 95 -0.71 0.23 -5.71
N CYS A 96 -0.30 -0.72 -6.53
CA CYS A 96 0.11 -2.04 -6.07
C CYS A 96 1.38 -2.02 -5.22
N GLN A 97 2.34 -1.15 -5.53
CA GLN A 97 3.51 -0.94 -4.69
C GLN A 97 3.10 -0.43 -3.31
N GLY A 98 2.22 0.59 -3.25
CA GLY A 98 1.71 1.11 -1.98
C GLY A 98 0.97 0.06 -1.14
N ILE A 99 0.07 -0.72 -1.75
CA ILE A 99 -0.64 -1.81 -1.04
C ILE A 99 0.34 -2.84 -0.47
N ARG A 100 1.34 -3.24 -1.26
CA ARG A 100 2.28 -4.31 -0.88
C ARG A 100 3.09 -3.96 0.37
N GLN A 101 3.30 -2.68 0.64
CA GLN A 101 3.95 -2.20 1.85
C GLN A 101 3.17 -2.57 3.12
N PHE A 102 1.84 -2.60 3.05
CA PHE A 102 0.97 -2.88 4.20
C PHE A 102 0.44 -4.31 4.24
N SER A 103 0.68 -5.12 3.21
CA SER A 103 0.22 -6.52 3.16
C SER A 103 1.20 -7.53 3.76
N GLY A 104 2.36 -7.08 4.25
CA GLY A 104 3.40 -7.94 4.84
C GLY A 104 3.27 -8.12 6.36
N GLU A 105 4.26 -8.81 6.94
CA GLU A 105 4.33 -9.09 8.40
C GLU A 105 4.31 -7.81 9.24
N PHE A 106 4.87 -6.70 8.74
CA PHE A 106 4.76 -5.40 9.39
C PHE A 106 3.30 -4.95 9.50
N GLY A 107 2.58 -4.89 8.38
CA GLY A 107 1.18 -4.45 8.36
C GLY A 107 0.25 -5.38 9.15
N LYS A 108 0.54 -6.69 9.15
CA LYS A 108 -0.15 -7.68 9.98
C LYS A 108 0.00 -7.33 11.47
N CYS A 109 1.23 -7.20 11.95
CA CYS A 109 1.47 -6.90 13.36
C CYS A 109 0.85 -5.57 13.76
N ILE A 110 1.03 -4.52 12.96
CA ILE A 110 0.44 -3.20 13.25
C ILE A 110 -1.08 -3.29 13.38
N SER A 111 -1.75 -4.06 12.50
CA SER A 111 -3.20 -4.26 12.57
C SER A 111 -3.63 -5.06 13.81
N GLU A 112 -2.83 -6.04 14.23
CA GLU A 112 -3.06 -6.80 15.47
C GLU A 112 -2.86 -5.93 16.72
N LEU A 113 -1.81 -5.09 16.71
CA LEU A 113 -1.55 -4.12 17.77
C LEU A 113 -2.75 -3.18 17.90
N GLN A 114 -3.19 -2.52 16.82
CA GLN A 114 -4.34 -1.60 16.84
C GLN A 114 -5.58 -2.19 17.52
N LYS A 115 -5.87 -3.47 17.27
CA LYS A 115 -7.01 -4.19 17.84
C LYS A 115 -6.80 -4.62 19.29
N ASN A 116 -5.58 -4.56 19.81
CA ASN A 116 -5.27 -5.03 21.16
C ASN A 116 -5.70 -3.98 22.20
N PRO A 117 -6.75 -4.25 23.00
CA PRO A 117 -7.25 -3.29 24.00
C PRO A 117 -6.23 -3.01 25.12
N ASN A 118 -5.24 -3.89 25.30
CA ASN A 118 -4.15 -3.72 26.25
C ASN A 118 -3.01 -2.82 25.74
N LEU A 119 -3.07 -2.28 24.51
CA LEU A 119 -2.10 -1.29 24.04
C LEU A 119 -2.01 -0.05 24.96
N LYS A 120 -3.08 0.28 25.68
CA LYS A 120 -3.05 1.32 26.72
C LYS A 120 -2.06 1.00 27.86
N LYS A 121 -1.83 -0.27 28.18
CA LYS A 121 -0.79 -0.69 29.13
C LYS A 121 0.61 -0.59 28.52
N LEU A 122 0.73 -0.74 27.19
CA LEU A 122 1.97 -0.54 26.44
C LEU A 122 2.41 0.92 26.36
N ALA A 123 1.46 1.86 26.40
CA ALA A 123 1.77 3.28 26.55
C ALA A 123 2.62 3.58 27.81
N ASN A 124 2.47 2.77 28.85
CA ASN A 124 3.25 2.86 30.08
C ASN A 124 4.57 2.06 30.02
N PHE A 125 4.74 1.18 29.02
CA PHE A 125 5.87 0.27 28.91
C PHE A 125 7.06 0.88 28.15
N SER A 126 6.79 1.80 27.23
CA SER A 126 7.84 2.46 26.45
C SER A 126 7.40 3.84 25.99
N SER A 127 8.30 4.83 26.12
CA SER A 127 8.14 6.18 25.54
C SER A 127 8.06 6.17 24.01
N CYS A 128 8.45 5.06 23.37
CA CYS A 128 8.33 4.82 21.94
C CYS A 128 6.89 4.47 21.49
N SER A 129 6.02 4.03 22.41
CA SER A 129 4.64 3.62 22.10
C SER A 129 3.80 4.72 21.44
N LYS A 130 4.16 6.00 21.63
CA LYS A 130 3.55 7.16 20.98
C LYS A 130 3.63 7.12 19.44
N PHE A 131 4.50 6.29 18.89
CA PHE A 131 4.67 6.08 17.46
C PHE A 131 3.84 4.90 16.92
N LEU A 132 3.18 4.12 17.79
CA LEU A 132 2.27 3.07 17.34
C LEU A 132 0.91 3.68 16.95
N PRO A 133 0.33 3.24 15.82
CA PRO A 133 -1.00 3.66 15.46
C PRO A 133 -2.02 3.07 16.43
N THR A 134 -2.95 3.88 16.95
CA THR A 134 -4.03 3.44 17.85
C THR A 134 -5.39 3.97 17.41
N ASP A 135 -6.47 3.22 17.66
CA ASP A 135 -7.85 3.61 17.32
C ASP A 135 -8.29 4.95 17.95
N LYS A 136 -7.63 5.39 19.03
CA LYS A 136 -7.93 6.64 19.74
C LYS A 136 -7.09 7.83 19.29
N ASN A 137 -6.06 7.60 18.49
CA ASN A 137 -5.21 8.65 17.97
C ASN A 137 -5.04 8.45 16.47
N PRO A 138 -6.04 8.79 15.64
CA PRO A 138 -5.93 8.69 14.19
C PRO A 138 -4.75 9.49 13.60
N GLU A 139 -4.27 10.53 14.32
CA GLU A 139 -3.03 11.28 14.00
C GLU A 139 -1.73 10.52 14.35
N SER A 140 -1.81 9.32 14.93
CA SER A 140 -0.67 8.38 15.07
C SER A 140 -0.39 7.62 13.77
N SER A 141 -0.65 8.27 12.64
CA SER A 141 -0.04 7.95 11.35
C SER A 141 1.48 7.86 11.56
N LEU A 142 2.15 6.95 10.83
CA LEU A 142 3.61 6.84 10.84
C LEU A 142 4.24 8.24 10.64
N LYS A 143 4.77 8.83 11.71
CA LYS A 143 5.35 10.18 11.65
C LYS A 143 6.67 10.11 10.90
N CYS A 144 7.01 11.14 10.11
CA CYS A 144 8.31 11.24 9.44
C CYS A 144 9.49 10.97 10.38
N GLU A 145 9.35 11.33 11.66
CA GLU A 145 10.33 11.11 12.73
C GLU A 145 10.80 9.66 12.91
N ILE A 146 10.00 8.67 12.54
CA ILE A 146 10.41 7.25 12.66
C ILE A 146 11.25 6.80 11.45
N PHE A 147 11.17 7.52 10.34
CA PHE A 147 11.93 7.26 9.11
C PHE A 147 13.21 8.10 9.06
N THR A 148 13.24 9.24 9.73
CA THR A 148 14.44 10.07 9.84
C THR A 148 15.42 9.45 10.84
N ARG A 149 16.67 9.24 10.41
CA ARG A 149 17.75 8.72 11.26
C ARG A 149 17.84 9.53 12.56
N GLY A 150 17.73 8.84 13.70
CA GLY A 150 17.75 9.49 15.01
C GLY A 150 17.24 8.59 16.11
N GLN A 151 17.07 9.17 17.30
CA GLN A 151 16.61 8.43 18.48
C GLN A 151 15.19 7.90 18.31
N ASN A 152 14.29 8.66 17.67
CA ASN A 152 12.89 8.26 17.43
C ASN A 152 12.77 7.03 16.52
N SER A 153 13.53 7.00 15.42
CA SER A 153 13.62 5.85 14.53
C SER A 153 14.10 4.60 15.26
N LYS A 154 15.22 4.67 16.00
CA LYS A 154 15.72 3.54 16.81
C LYS A 154 14.72 3.08 17.88
N CYS A 155 14.04 4.03 18.52
CA CYS A 155 12.99 3.77 19.50
C CYS A 155 11.88 2.91 18.89
N PHE A 156 11.39 3.31 17.71
CA PHE A 156 10.33 2.61 16.99
C PHE A 156 10.79 1.24 16.47
N GLU A 157 12.00 1.16 15.92
CA GLU A 157 12.60 -0.09 15.43
C GLU A 157 12.71 -1.15 16.53
N ASN A 158 13.19 -0.76 17.71
CA ASN A 158 13.29 -1.65 18.87
C ASN A 158 11.90 -2.10 19.34
N LEU A 159 10.97 -1.15 19.46
CA LEU A 159 9.59 -1.46 19.82
C LEU A 159 8.96 -2.44 18.82
N LEU A 160 9.17 -2.23 17.51
CA LEU A 160 8.67 -3.11 16.48
C LEU A 160 9.27 -4.51 16.59
N ARG A 161 10.58 -4.62 16.86
CA ARG A 161 11.25 -5.90 17.05
C ARG A 161 10.73 -6.64 18.28
N GLU A 162 10.52 -5.94 19.40
CA GLU A 162 10.00 -6.52 20.64
C GLU A 162 8.55 -6.98 20.50
N MET A 163 7.72 -6.18 19.84
CA MET A 163 6.28 -6.40 19.76
C MET A 163 5.87 -7.33 18.61
N CYS A 164 6.59 -7.24 17.49
CA CYS A 164 6.23 -7.91 16.24
C CYS A 164 7.25 -8.96 15.80
N GLY A 165 8.38 -9.07 16.50
CA GLY A 165 9.47 -9.97 16.15
C GLY A 165 10.31 -9.50 14.95
N ASP A 166 11.40 -10.24 14.70
CA ASP A 166 12.37 -9.88 13.66
C ASP A 166 11.80 -9.93 12.23
N SER A 167 10.76 -10.74 11.98
CA SER A 167 10.18 -10.87 10.63
C SER A 167 9.49 -9.58 10.21
N ALA A 168 8.62 -9.05 11.06
CA ALA A 168 7.94 -7.78 10.85
C ALA A 168 8.94 -6.61 10.81
N PHE A 169 9.96 -6.64 11.67
CA PHE A 169 11.04 -5.66 11.65
C PHE A 169 11.78 -5.62 10.31
N ARG A 170 12.22 -6.78 9.80
CA ARG A 170 12.88 -6.85 8.47
C ARG A 170 11.96 -6.38 7.35
N ASN A 171 10.68 -6.76 7.41
CA ASN A 171 9.70 -6.31 6.42
C ASN A 171 9.54 -4.78 6.46
N PHE A 172 9.49 -4.16 7.64
CA PHE A 172 9.49 -2.71 7.80
C PHE A 172 10.74 -2.05 7.19
N GLN A 173 11.93 -2.59 7.46
CA GLN A 173 13.18 -2.04 6.91
C GLN A 173 13.21 -2.05 5.37
N GLN A 174 12.59 -3.04 4.73
CA GLN A 174 12.51 -3.13 3.27
C GLN A 174 11.58 -2.07 2.66
N ILE A 175 10.57 -1.63 3.40
CA ILE A 175 9.53 -0.72 2.91
C ILE A 175 9.69 0.70 3.45
N SER A 176 10.57 0.93 4.42
CA SER A 176 10.66 2.20 5.17
C SER A 176 10.99 3.40 4.28
N GLU A 177 11.91 3.27 3.34
CA GLU A 177 12.24 4.34 2.38
C GLU A 177 11.06 4.65 1.46
N GLN A 178 10.33 3.62 1.00
CA GLN A 178 9.17 3.84 0.14
C GLN A 178 7.99 4.47 0.89
N LEU A 179 7.81 4.09 2.17
CA LEU A 179 6.83 4.71 3.05
C LEU A 179 7.19 6.17 3.32
N LYS A 180 8.47 6.46 3.56
CA LYS A 180 8.99 7.81 3.74
C LYS A 180 8.66 8.69 2.53
N ASP A 181 9.02 8.24 1.31
CA ASP A 181 8.73 8.95 0.07
C ASP A 181 7.21 9.16 -0.13
N SER A 182 6.42 8.11 0.13
CA SER A 182 4.95 8.16 -0.02
C SER A 182 4.30 9.15 0.96
N LEU A 183 4.84 9.27 2.17
CA LEU A 183 4.32 10.19 3.18
C LEU A 183 4.75 11.64 2.93
N GLY A 184 5.76 11.88 2.08
CA GLY A 184 6.37 13.19 1.86
C GLY A 184 7.34 13.58 2.98
N CYS A 185 7.97 12.57 3.57
CA CYS A 185 9.10 12.66 4.46
C CYS A 185 10.40 12.45 3.65
#